data_AF-A0AAD4QD00-F1
#
_entry.id   AF-A0AAD4QD00-F1
#
_cell.length_a   1.000
_cell.length_b   1.000
_cell.length_c   1.000
_cell.angle_alpha   90.00
_cell.angle_beta   90.00
_cell.angle_gamma   90.00
#
_symmetry.space_group_name_H-M   'P 1'
#
loop_
_entity.id
_entity.type
_entity.pdbx_description
1 polymer ?
#
loop_
_entity_poly.entity_id
_entity_poly.type
_entity_poly.pdbx_seq_one_letter_code
_entity_poly.pdbx_strand_id
1 'polypeptide(L)'
;MQRYGGPFTLRVMNKDLDWQIDCAARICSALMLTLPDVQRLRLDFDGGVMPTKWKNGEIDGTTWHELLRSFIGVNELCICAALSEEIYRALEVGEAGLDPELLPSLQEIEFEFYGKMADKLFGSFIHARRVAGRPVTLVTPMDHTVALNNFLQSQRSPEGNVRAELTWEMT
;
A
#
# COMPACT_ATOMS: atom_id res chain seq x y z
N MET A 1 20.70 21.35 8.85
CA MET A 1 21.15 20.09 8.20
C MET A 1 20.03 19.63 7.30
N GLN A 2 20.19 19.74 5.98
CA GLN A 2 19.22 19.25 5.00
C GLN A 2 19.48 17.75 4.81
N ARG A 3 18.52 16.89 5.19
CA ARG A 3 18.54 15.47 4.87
C ARG A 3 18.15 15.32 3.40
N TYR A 4 19.09 14.92 2.55
CA TYR A 4 18.81 14.46 1.20
C TYR A 4 18.35 12.99 1.28
N GLY A 5 17.14 12.76 1.77
CA GLY A 5 16.48 11.46 1.72
C GLY A 5 15.61 11.41 0.48
N GLY A 6 16.11 10.84 -0.61
CA GLY A 6 15.24 10.48 -1.75
C GLY A 6 14.30 9.32 -1.36
N PRO A 7 13.19 9.12 -2.10
CA PRO A 7 12.32 7.98 -1.86
C PRO A 7 13.10 6.67 -2.05
N PHE A 8 12.90 5.73 -1.12
CA PHE A 8 13.37 4.37 -1.28
C PHE A 8 12.31 3.59 -2.06
N THR A 9 12.74 2.82 -3.05
CA THR A 9 11.85 2.00 -3.87
C THR A 9 12.30 0.55 -3.83
N LEU A 10 11.41 -0.34 -3.37
CA LEU A 10 11.54 -1.78 -3.50
C LEU A 10 10.70 -2.26 -4.69
N ARG A 11 11.36 -2.93 -5.64
CA ARG A 11 10.71 -3.57 -6.79
C ARG A 11 10.99 -5.06 -6.74
N VAL A 12 9.93 -5.87 -6.71
CA VAL A 12 10.04 -7.33 -6.77
C VAL A 12 9.55 -7.80 -8.14
N MET A 13 10.45 -8.36 -8.94
CA MET A 13 10.17 -8.80 -10.30
C MET A 13 9.84 -10.30 -10.28
N ASN A 14 8.57 -10.66 -10.39
CA ASN A 14 8.14 -12.07 -10.53
C ASN A 14 6.90 -12.18 -11.44
N LYS A 15 6.59 -13.38 -11.94
CA LYS A 15 5.36 -13.61 -12.71
C LYS A 15 4.14 -13.75 -11.82
N ASP A 16 4.30 -14.13 -10.55
CA ASP A 16 3.22 -14.41 -9.62
C ASP A 16 3.22 -13.39 -8.47
N LEU A 17 2.08 -12.72 -8.28
CA LEU A 17 1.94 -11.56 -7.39
C LEU A 17 2.03 -11.96 -5.91
N ASP A 18 1.46 -13.09 -5.52
CA ASP A 18 1.60 -13.68 -4.18
C ASP A 18 3.08 -13.81 -3.78
N TRP A 19 3.92 -14.34 -4.67
CA TRP A 19 5.35 -14.44 -4.46
C TRP A 19 6.03 -13.07 -4.38
N GLN A 20 5.57 -12.08 -5.15
CA GLN A 20 6.10 -10.72 -5.05
C GLN A 20 5.82 -10.12 -3.67
N ILE A 21 4.59 -10.29 -3.15
CA ILE A 21 4.19 -9.76 -1.85
C ILE A 21 4.91 -10.52 -0.72
N ASP A 22 5.03 -11.84 -0.78
CA ASP A 22 5.79 -12.63 0.20
C ASP A 22 7.27 -12.20 0.26
N CYS A 23 7.91 -12.08 -0.91
CA CYS A 23 9.28 -11.59 -0.99
C CYS A 23 9.42 -10.18 -0.42
N ALA A 24 8.48 -9.29 -0.74
CA ALA A 24 8.47 -7.94 -0.19
C ALA A 24 8.29 -7.96 1.34
N ALA A 25 7.35 -8.76 1.86
CA ALA A 25 7.10 -8.89 3.29
C ALA A 25 8.36 -9.34 4.03
N ARG A 26 9.06 -10.34 3.48
CA ARG A 26 10.32 -10.85 4.05
C ARG A 26 11.44 -9.81 4.02
N ILE A 27 11.58 -9.07 2.92
CA ILE A 27 12.58 -7.99 2.82
C ILE A 27 12.25 -6.87 3.83
N CYS A 28 11.00 -6.41 3.86
CA CYS A 28 10.56 -5.35 4.77
C CYS A 28 10.68 -5.77 6.24
N SER A 29 10.36 -7.02 6.56
CA SER A 29 10.54 -7.57 7.91
C SER A 29 12.01 -7.59 8.32
N ALA A 30 12.92 -7.98 7.42
CA ALA A 30 14.36 -7.90 7.67
C ALA A 30 14.86 -6.46 7.83
N LEU A 31 14.18 -5.50 7.21
CA LEU A 31 14.47 -4.06 7.29
C LEU A 31 13.70 -3.35 8.41
N MET A 32 12.92 -4.06 9.23
CA MET A 32 11.98 -3.47 10.19
C MET A 32 12.63 -2.48 11.17
N LEU A 33 13.92 -2.63 11.50
CA LEU A 33 14.65 -1.68 12.35
C LEU A 33 14.91 -0.31 11.68
N THR A 34 14.82 -0.24 10.35
CA THR A 34 15.06 0.96 9.54
C THR A 34 13.78 1.59 8.98
N LEU A 35 12.67 0.85 9.02
CA LEU A 35 11.35 1.30 8.60
C LEU A 35 10.51 2.12 9.62
N PRO A 36 10.86 2.30 10.91
CA PRO A 36 10.00 3.07 11.82
C PRO A 36 9.88 4.55 11.43
N ASP A 37 10.87 5.09 10.73
CA ASP A 37 10.88 6.49 10.27
C ASP A 37 10.10 6.70 8.96
N VAL A 38 9.54 5.63 8.41
CA VAL A 38 8.76 5.69 7.17
C VAL A 38 7.38 6.23 7.47
N GLN A 39 7.09 7.44 6.96
CA GLN A 39 5.79 8.09 7.15
C GLN A 39 4.82 7.79 6.01
N ARG A 40 5.32 7.80 4.77
CA ARG A 40 4.50 7.56 3.57
C ARG A 40 4.87 6.24 2.93
N LEU A 41 3.88 5.38 2.70
CA LEU A 41 4.01 4.13 1.94
C LEU A 41 3.10 4.17 0.73
N ARG A 42 3.68 3.99 -0.46
CA ARG A 42 2.96 3.83 -1.72
C ARG A 42 3.03 2.40 -2.21
N LEU A 43 1.86 1.81 -2.44
CA LEU A 43 1.66 0.50 -3.04
C LEU A 43 1.19 0.71 -4.48
N ASP A 44 2.05 0.36 -5.44
CA ASP A 44 1.76 0.53 -6.86
C ASP A 44 1.89 -0.80 -7.63
N PHE A 45 1.25 -0.84 -8.79
CA PHE A 45 1.15 -2.02 -9.65
C PHE A 45 1.33 -1.60 -11.12
N ASP A 46 2.50 -1.89 -11.69
CA ASP A 46 2.87 -1.53 -13.07
C ASP A 46 2.39 -2.59 -14.08
N GLY A 47 1.11 -2.98 -14.00
CA GLY A 47 0.49 -3.98 -14.87
C GLY A 47 -0.73 -3.52 -15.66
N GLY A 48 -1.14 -2.25 -15.54
CA GLY A 48 -2.31 -1.67 -16.21
C GLY A 48 -3.66 -2.22 -15.70
N VAL A 49 -3.88 -3.53 -15.81
CA VAL A 49 -5.04 -4.24 -15.25
C VAL A 49 -4.54 -5.47 -14.50
N MET A 50 -4.92 -5.60 -13.23
CA MET A 50 -4.62 -6.80 -12.46
C MET A 50 -5.24 -8.04 -13.14
N PRO A 51 -4.45 -9.08 -13.45
CA PRO A 51 -4.97 -10.35 -13.94
C PRO A 51 -6.12 -10.87 -13.07
N THR A 52 -7.15 -11.45 -13.70
CA THR A 52 -8.32 -11.97 -12.99
C THR A 52 -7.97 -13.04 -11.96
N LYS A 53 -6.91 -13.82 -12.22
CA LYS A 53 -6.33 -14.82 -11.29
C LYS A 53 -5.71 -14.23 -10.02
N TRP A 54 -5.65 -12.91 -9.86
CA TRP A 54 -5.14 -12.29 -8.63
C TRP A 54 -6.17 -11.39 -7.97
N LYS A 55 -7.38 -11.35 -8.54
CA LYS A 55 -8.49 -10.65 -7.94
C LYS A 55 -9.23 -11.59 -7.00
N ASN A 56 -10.03 -11.00 -6.15
CA ASN A 56 -10.98 -11.70 -5.29
C ASN A 56 -10.34 -12.51 -4.16
N GLY A 57 -9.17 -12.10 -3.64
CA GLY A 57 -8.57 -12.76 -2.49
C GLY A 57 -7.93 -14.11 -2.82
N GLU A 58 -7.48 -14.30 -4.06
CA GLU A 58 -6.55 -15.39 -4.37
C GLU A 58 -5.18 -15.19 -3.71
N ILE A 59 -4.82 -13.93 -3.42
CA ILE A 59 -3.68 -13.62 -2.55
C ILE A 59 -4.15 -13.74 -1.11
N ASP A 60 -3.42 -14.52 -0.32
CA ASP A 60 -3.72 -14.67 1.09
C ASP A 60 -3.61 -13.30 1.78
N GLY A 61 -4.69 -12.89 2.46
CA GLY A 61 -4.73 -11.65 3.23
C GLY A 61 -3.66 -11.61 4.32
N THR A 62 -3.19 -12.77 4.79
CA THR A 62 -2.09 -12.84 5.76
C THR A 62 -0.77 -12.32 5.19
N THR A 63 -0.46 -12.56 3.92
CA THR A 63 0.80 -12.09 3.29
C THR A 63 0.85 -10.57 3.20
N TRP A 64 -0.28 -9.95 2.85
CA TRP A 64 -0.41 -8.49 2.90
C TRP A 64 -0.29 -7.95 4.32
N HIS A 65 -0.87 -8.65 5.29
CA HIS A 65 -0.79 -8.28 6.70
C HIS A 65 0.66 -8.29 7.21
N GLU A 66 1.43 -9.32 6.87
CA GLU A 66 2.85 -9.42 7.20
C GLU A 66 3.69 -8.29 6.59
N LEU A 67 3.41 -7.94 5.33
CA LEU A 67 4.06 -6.81 4.68
C LEU A 67 3.77 -5.49 5.44
N LEU A 68 2.48 -5.20 5.67
CA LEU A 68 2.05 -3.94 6.28
C LEU A 68 2.51 -3.80 7.75
N ARG A 69 2.65 -4.90 8.49
CA ARG A 69 3.13 -4.89 9.89
C ARG A 69 4.55 -4.34 10.04
N SER A 70 5.35 -4.39 8.97
CA SER A 70 6.72 -3.85 8.98
C SER A 70 6.76 -2.32 9.03
N PHE A 71 5.63 -1.65 8.76
CA PHE A 71 5.54 -0.21 8.56
C PHE A 71 4.81 0.51 9.70
N ILE A 72 5.31 0.38 10.93
CA ILE A 72 4.66 0.95 12.13
C ILE A 72 4.60 2.48 12.15
N GLY A 73 5.51 3.15 11.45
CA GLY A 73 5.60 4.61 11.37
C GLY A 73 4.66 5.25 10.35
N VAL A 74 4.06 4.44 9.47
CA VAL A 74 3.31 4.96 8.33
C VAL A 74 2.05 5.68 8.81
N ASN A 75 1.96 6.96 8.45
CA ASN A 75 0.79 7.80 8.66
C ASN A 75 -0.01 8.01 7.37
N GLU A 76 0.62 7.84 6.21
CA GLU A 76 0.01 8.01 4.89
C GLU A 76 0.21 6.76 4.02
N LEU A 77 -0.90 6.11 3.63
CA LEU A 77 -0.90 4.94 2.77
C LEU A 77 -1.52 5.29 1.41
N CYS A 78 -0.69 5.31 0.35
CA CYS A 78 -1.13 5.55 -1.02
C CYS A 78 -1.30 4.22 -1.76
N ILE A 79 -2.49 3.95 -2.30
CA ILE A 79 -2.82 2.68 -2.96
C ILE A 79 -3.30 2.95 -4.38
N CYS A 80 -2.68 2.28 -5.36
CA CYS A 80 -3.16 2.36 -6.74
C CYS A 80 -4.49 1.63 -6.93
N ALA A 81 -5.22 2.00 -7.99
CA ALA A 81 -6.54 1.44 -8.29
C ALA A 81 -6.56 -0.11 -8.43
N ALA A 82 -5.45 -0.71 -8.86
CA ALA A 82 -5.37 -2.14 -9.11
C ALA A 82 -5.27 -2.98 -7.83
N LEU A 83 -4.70 -2.43 -6.75
CA LEU A 83 -4.43 -3.16 -5.51
C LEU A 83 -5.50 -2.95 -4.43
N SER A 84 -6.37 -1.96 -4.58
CA SER A 84 -7.23 -1.51 -3.48
C SER A 84 -8.18 -2.54 -2.92
N GLU A 85 -8.77 -3.41 -3.74
CA GLU A 85 -9.65 -4.46 -3.24
C GLU A 85 -8.89 -5.48 -2.40
N GLU A 86 -7.66 -5.82 -2.80
CA GLU A 86 -6.82 -6.78 -2.07
C GLU A 86 -6.26 -6.16 -0.79
N ILE A 87 -5.83 -4.90 -0.83
CA ILE A 87 -5.39 -4.17 0.38
C ILE A 87 -6.54 -3.99 1.36
N TYR A 88 -7.73 -3.60 0.87
CA TYR A 88 -8.91 -3.50 1.71
C TYR A 88 -9.20 -4.83 2.42
N ARG A 89 -9.19 -5.95 1.68
CA ARG A 89 -9.37 -7.27 2.27
C ARG A 89 -8.30 -7.56 3.31
N ALA A 90 -7.04 -7.26 3.05
CA ALA A 90 -5.96 -7.45 4.03
C ALA A 90 -6.19 -6.63 5.32
N LEU A 91 -6.72 -5.41 5.19
CA LEU A 91 -7.10 -4.56 6.32
C LEU A 91 -8.38 -5.04 7.03
N GLU A 92 -9.17 -5.93 6.42
CA GLU A 92 -10.38 -6.55 7.01
C GLU A 92 -10.20 -7.99 7.50
N VAL A 93 -9.25 -8.77 6.98
CA VAL A 93 -9.14 -10.23 7.15
C VAL A 93 -8.54 -10.64 8.50
N GLY A 94 -7.76 -9.77 9.14
CA GLY A 94 -7.55 -9.89 10.58
C GLY A 94 -8.80 -9.41 11.31
N GLU A 95 -8.85 -9.46 12.62
CA GLU A 95 -9.57 -8.42 13.34
C GLU A 95 -8.93 -7.04 13.04
N ALA A 96 -8.47 -6.69 11.84
CA ALA A 96 -7.49 -5.65 11.52
C ALA A 96 -8.06 -4.22 11.54
N GLY A 97 -9.39 -4.08 11.58
CA GLY A 97 -10.02 -2.86 12.09
C GLY A 97 -9.80 -2.66 13.62
N LEU A 98 -9.48 -3.75 14.31
CA LEU A 98 -9.23 -3.88 15.75
C LEU A 98 -7.77 -4.25 16.09
N ASP A 99 -6.97 -4.84 15.17
CA ASP A 99 -5.56 -5.20 15.39
C ASP A 99 -4.80 -3.91 15.58
N PRO A 100 -4.42 -3.59 16.83
CA PRO A 100 -3.82 -2.32 17.10
C PRO A 100 -2.39 -2.22 16.58
N GLU A 101 -1.80 -3.34 16.14
CA GLU A 101 -0.42 -3.42 15.66
C GLU A 101 -0.29 -3.26 14.14
N LEU A 102 -1.39 -3.35 13.39
CA LEU A 102 -1.38 -3.11 11.95
C LEU A 102 -1.50 -1.61 11.65
N LEU A 103 -0.43 -1.04 11.09
CA LEU A 103 -0.32 0.39 10.75
C LEU A 103 -0.84 1.31 11.88
N PRO A 104 -0.25 1.22 13.09
CA PRO A 104 -0.75 1.91 14.28
C PRO A 104 -0.86 3.43 14.07
N SER A 105 0.12 4.01 13.36
CA SER A 105 0.26 5.44 13.10
C SER A 105 -0.59 5.96 11.94
N LEU A 106 -1.33 5.09 11.24
CA LEU A 106 -2.08 5.45 10.03
C LEU A 106 -3.13 6.52 10.31
N GLN A 107 -3.09 7.58 9.52
CA GLN A 107 -4.01 8.73 9.58
C GLN A 107 -4.71 8.94 8.25
N GLU A 108 -4.04 8.70 7.12
CA GLU A 108 -4.56 8.98 5.79
C GLU A 108 -4.40 7.77 4.88
N ILE A 109 -5.46 7.48 4.12
CA ILE A 109 -5.40 6.57 2.98
C ILE A 109 -5.68 7.40 1.73
N GLU A 110 -4.68 7.47 0.85
CA GLU A 110 -4.83 8.02 -0.49
C GLU A 110 -5.12 6.87 -1.46
N PHE A 111 -6.13 7.04 -2.29
CA PHE A 111 -6.58 5.99 -3.20
C PHE A 111 -6.92 6.55 -4.58
N GLU A 112 -6.39 5.93 -5.64
CA GLU A 112 -6.48 6.42 -7.02
C GLU A 112 -7.86 6.23 -7.71
N PHE A 113 -8.96 6.17 -6.96
CA PHE A 113 -10.30 5.93 -7.52
C PHE A 113 -11.25 7.10 -7.29
N TYR A 114 -12.05 7.38 -8.31
CA TYR A 114 -13.00 8.49 -8.27
C TYR A 114 -14.37 8.03 -7.75
N GLY A 115 -14.86 8.69 -6.69
CA GLY A 115 -16.27 8.66 -6.27
C GLY A 115 -16.63 7.75 -5.09
N LYS A 116 -17.93 7.45 -4.95
CA LYS A 116 -18.56 6.80 -3.78
C LYS A 116 -18.07 5.37 -3.46
N MET A 117 -17.20 4.78 -4.30
CA MET A 117 -16.67 3.44 -4.06
C MET A 117 -15.63 3.42 -2.93
N ALA A 118 -14.87 4.50 -2.72
CA ALA A 118 -13.86 4.55 -1.67
C ALA A 118 -14.49 4.46 -0.27
N ASP A 119 -15.57 5.22 -0.03
CA ASP A 119 -16.34 5.18 1.22
C ASP A 119 -16.92 3.79 1.50
N LYS A 120 -17.35 3.09 0.44
CA LYS A 120 -17.91 1.74 0.55
C LYS A 120 -16.82 0.70 0.86
N LEU A 121 -15.66 0.81 0.22
CA LEU A 121 -14.54 -0.11 0.43
C LEU A 121 -13.98 0.08 1.83
N PHE A 122 -13.45 1.26 2.18
CA PHE A 122 -12.75 1.44 3.45
C PHE A 122 -13.67 1.79 4.64
N GLY A 123 -14.99 1.87 4.44
CA GLY A 123 -15.95 2.34 5.45
C GLY A 123 -15.88 1.57 6.77
N SER A 124 -15.84 0.24 6.71
CA SER A 124 -15.73 -0.63 7.89
C SER A 124 -14.43 -0.40 8.66
N PHE A 125 -13.30 -0.38 7.95
CA PHE A 125 -11.97 -0.13 8.51
C PHE A 125 -11.88 1.25 9.17
N ILE A 126 -12.34 2.30 8.49
CA ILE A 126 -12.36 3.68 9.00
C ILE A 126 -13.25 3.78 10.24
N HIS A 127 -14.41 3.12 10.23
CA HIS A 127 -15.30 3.08 11.39
C HIS A 127 -14.62 2.41 12.59
N ALA A 128 -13.99 1.25 12.40
CA ALA A 128 -13.29 0.53 13.46
C ALA A 128 -12.13 1.35 14.05
N ARG A 129 -11.31 1.95 13.18
CA ARG A 129 -10.22 2.88 13.56
C ARG A 129 -10.73 4.08 14.36
N ARG A 130 -11.88 4.66 13.98
CA ARG A 130 -12.53 5.75 14.72
C ARG A 130 -13.00 5.29 16.10
N VAL A 131 -13.66 4.15 16.21
CA VAL A 131 -14.13 3.58 17.49
C VAL A 131 -12.94 3.29 18.42
N ALA A 132 -11.81 2.86 17.86
CA ALA A 132 -10.56 2.63 18.59
C ALA A 132 -9.77 3.92 18.93
N GLY A 133 -10.33 5.11 18.67
CA GLY A 133 -9.68 6.39 18.99
C GLY A 133 -8.52 6.78 18.08
N ARG A 134 -8.37 6.13 16.92
CA ARG A 134 -7.28 6.36 15.95
C ARG A 134 -7.86 6.61 14.56
N PRO A 135 -8.55 7.75 14.35
CA PRO A 135 -9.31 7.99 13.14
C PRO A 135 -8.41 7.99 11.89
N VAL A 136 -8.95 7.46 10.79
CA VAL A 136 -8.33 7.47 9.46
C VAL A 136 -9.23 8.24 8.50
N THR A 137 -8.64 9.06 7.64
CA THR A 137 -9.33 9.82 6.59
C THR A 137 -9.01 9.25 5.21
N LEU A 138 -10.00 9.32 4.31
CA LEU A 138 -9.77 9.08 2.89
C LEU A 138 -9.41 10.40 2.24
N VAL A 139 -8.32 10.41 1.49
CA VAL A 139 -7.86 11.57 0.73
C VAL A 139 -7.94 11.22 -0.75
N THR A 140 -8.57 12.09 -1.53
CA THR A 140 -8.50 11.99 -2.99
C THR A 140 -7.14 12.48 -3.44
N PRO A 141 -6.47 11.81 -4.41
CA PRO A 141 -5.22 12.30 -4.97
C PRO A 141 -5.42 13.74 -5.46
N MET A 142 -4.81 14.72 -4.80
CA MET A 142 -4.71 16.08 -5.34
C MET A 142 -3.64 16.09 -6.44
N ASP A 143 -3.80 16.97 -7.43
CA ASP A 143 -3.04 17.14 -8.69
C ASP A 143 -1.50 16.98 -8.66
N HIS A 144 -0.86 16.86 -7.50
CA HIS A 144 0.56 16.52 -7.32
C HIS A 144 0.93 15.12 -7.84
N THR A 145 -0.03 14.20 -7.95
CA THR A 145 0.17 12.84 -8.48
C THR A 145 0.45 12.81 -9.98
N VAL A 146 0.06 13.84 -10.75
CA VAL A 146 0.30 13.89 -12.20
C VAL A 146 1.80 13.91 -12.52
N ALA A 147 2.61 14.61 -11.72
CA ALA A 147 4.06 14.70 -11.95
C ALA A 147 4.79 13.37 -11.69
N LEU A 148 4.42 12.64 -10.62
CA LEU A 148 5.01 11.34 -10.29
C LEU A 148 4.47 10.20 -11.16
N ASN A 149 3.18 10.23 -11.52
CA ASN A 149 2.62 9.26 -12.47
C ASN A 149 3.25 9.42 -13.87
N ASN A 150 3.58 10.64 -14.30
CA ASN A 150 4.32 10.83 -15.55
C ASN A 150 5.75 10.26 -15.46
N PHE A 151 6.42 10.37 -14.30
CA PHE A 151 7.74 9.79 -14.09
C PHE A 151 7.72 8.25 -14.08
N LEU A 152 6.72 7.64 -13.42
CA LEU A 152 6.55 6.18 -13.39
C LEU A 152 6.08 5.63 -14.74
N GLN A 153 5.20 6.34 -15.46
CA GLN A 153 4.81 5.98 -16.83
C GLN A 153 5.98 6.03 -17.82
N SER A 154 6.96 6.91 -17.60
CA SER A 154 8.20 6.95 -18.38
C SER A 154 9.14 5.74 -18.15
N GLN A 155 8.89 4.90 -17.13
CA GLN A 155 9.67 3.70 -16.81
C GLN A 155 8.94 2.39 -17.18
N ARG A 156 7.78 2.49 -17.84
CA ARG A 156 7.03 1.32 -18.35
C ARG A 156 7.84 0.56 -19.38
N SER A 157 8.06 -0.72 -19.12
CA SER A 157 8.68 -1.63 -20.08
C SER A 157 7.59 -2.20 -21.00
N PRO A 158 7.85 -2.33 -22.31
CA PRO A 158 6.90 -2.86 -23.27
C PRO A 158 6.63 -4.37 -23.17
N GLU A 159 7.21 -5.06 -22.18
CA GLU A 159 7.07 -6.50 -22.00
C GLU A 159 6.11 -6.81 -20.85
N GLY A 160 5.15 -7.72 -21.09
CA GLY A 160 4.03 -8.08 -20.21
C GLY A 160 4.41 -8.79 -18.90
N ASN A 161 5.42 -8.29 -18.21
CA ASN A 161 5.77 -8.68 -16.85
C ASN A 161 4.99 -7.80 -15.88
N VAL A 162 4.31 -8.46 -14.95
CA VAL A 162 3.62 -7.81 -13.84
C VAL A 162 4.62 -7.35 -12.78
N ARG A 163 4.35 -6.20 -12.16
CA ARG A 163 5.27 -5.50 -11.27
C ARG A 163 4.53 -4.91 -10.07
N ALA A 164 4.89 -5.30 -8.86
CA ALA A 164 4.55 -4.59 -7.64
C ALA A 164 5.71 -3.67 -7.26
N GLU A 165 5.39 -2.40 -7.00
CA GLU A 165 6.34 -1.38 -6.60
C GLU A 165 5.93 -0.80 -5.25
N LEU A 166 6.88 -0.85 -4.31
CA LEU A 166 6.75 -0.28 -2.98
C LEU A 166 7.65 0.94 -2.93
N THR A 167 7.09 2.12 -2.74
CA THR A 167 7.87 3.35 -2.59
C THR A 167 7.59 4.00 -1.25
N TRP A 168 8.62 4.47 -0.57
CA TRP A 168 8.45 5.16 0.71
C TRP A 168 9.47 6.27 0.95
N GLU A 169 9.09 7.22 1.79
CA GLU A 169 9.90 8.40 2.13
C GLU A 169 10.22 8.42 3.64
N MET A 170 11.47 8.75 3.97
CA MET A 170 11.96 8.96 5.34
C MET A 170 12.14 10.45 5.61
N THR A 171 11.63 10.95 6.73
CA THR A 171 11.65 12.38 7.09
C THR A 171 12.80 12.76 8.03
#